data_AF-Q95X26-F1
#
_entry.id   AF-Q95X26-F1
#
_cell.length_a   1.000
_cell.length_b   1.000
_cell.length_c   1.000
_cell.angle_alpha   90.00
_cell.angle_beta   90.00
_cell.angle_gamma   90.00
#
_symmetry.space_group_name_H-M   'P 1'
#
loop_
_entity.id
_entity.type
_entity.pdbx_description
1 polymer ?
#
loop_
_entity_poly.entity_id
_entity_poly.type
_entity_poly.pdbx_seq_one_letter_code
_entity_poly.pdbx_strand_id
1 'polypeptide(L)'
;MKGWYETRGNTFYIWEGVLATYRPENLAVCQLFKIMENEIFEIHVDFSTEFPDFSIEKIDSEGYWECVEIRGVLSTGAHFLCHSTSKSHAMSILKVLPSAITEISVRLDPDPLRNWEKPEIKERISDWQEVLTLFCEFPENSKIILDSNMLS
;
A
#
# COMPACT_ATOMS: atom_id res chain seq x y z
N MET A 1 6.19 19.21 -0.67
CA MET A 1 5.98 18.45 0.58
C MET A 1 6.86 17.20 0.53
N LYS A 2 7.98 17.17 1.25
CA LYS A 2 8.80 15.94 1.38
C LYS A 2 8.14 15.06 2.45
N GLY A 3 7.94 13.77 2.20
CA GLY A 3 7.50 12.81 3.23
C GLY A 3 6.21 12.04 2.93
N TRP A 4 5.62 12.21 1.74
CA TRP A 4 4.52 11.34 1.26
C TRP A 4 4.99 10.44 0.14
N TYR A 5 5.76 11.02 -0.78
CA TYR A 5 6.32 10.31 -1.91
C TYR A 5 7.67 10.91 -2.31
N GLU A 6 8.35 10.21 -3.22
CA GLU A 6 9.46 10.73 -4.00
C GLU A 6 9.56 9.99 -5.34
N THR A 7 10.37 10.52 -6.25
CA THR A 7 10.63 9.90 -7.55
C THR A 7 12.10 9.50 -7.66
N ARG A 8 12.37 8.24 -8.02
CA ARG A 8 13.73 7.74 -8.29
C ARG A 8 13.76 7.07 -9.66
N GLY A 9 14.45 7.70 -10.62
CA GLY A 9 14.29 7.32 -12.04
C GLY A 9 12.82 7.42 -12.45
N ASN A 10 12.29 6.40 -13.14
CA ASN A 10 10.89 6.34 -13.58
C ASN A 10 9.95 5.68 -12.56
N THR A 11 10.36 5.63 -11.28
CA THR A 11 9.57 5.03 -10.20
C THR A 11 9.05 6.09 -9.26
N PHE A 12 7.75 6.02 -8.98
CA PHE A 12 7.09 6.80 -7.95
C PHE A 12 7.02 5.99 -6.65
N TYR A 13 7.78 6.39 -5.65
CA TYR A 13 7.82 5.75 -4.35
C TYR A 13 6.87 6.44 -3.38
N ILE A 14 6.03 5.67 -2.69
CA ILE A 14 5.27 6.17 -1.53
C ILE A 14 5.91 5.75 -0.22
N TRP A 15 5.78 6.62 0.78
CA TRP A 15 6.34 6.44 2.12
C TRP A 15 5.33 5.86 3.10
N GLU A 16 5.77 5.58 4.32
CA GLU A 16 4.97 4.99 5.37
C GLU A 16 3.71 5.82 5.67
N GLY A 17 2.62 5.09 5.89
CA GLY A 17 1.32 5.67 6.19
C GLY A 17 0.57 6.19 4.96
N VAL A 18 1.13 6.05 3.76
CA VAL A 18 0.50 6.55 2.53
C VAL A 18 -0.22 5.44 1.79
N LEU A 19 -1.40 5.78 1.28
CA LEU A 19 -2.16 5.00 0.32
C LEU A 19 -2.18 5.78 -1.00
N ALA A 20 -1.73 5.15 -2.08
CA ALA A 20 -1.87 5.66 -3.43
C ALA A 20 -2.97 4.91 -4.18
N THR A 21 -3.79 5.63 -4.94
CA THR A 21 -4.70 5.06 -5.95
C THR A 21 -4.34 5.60 -7.32
N TYR A 22 -4.37 4.73 -8.32
CA TYR A 22 -3.91 5.04 -9.68
C TYR A 22 -4.56 4.13 -10.71
N ARG A 23 -4.43 4.50 -11.98
CA ARG A 23 -4.85 3.69 -13.13
C ARG A 23 -3.61 3.05 -13.76
N PRO A 24 -3.52 1.72 -13.91
CA PRO A 24 -2.36 1.08 -14.54
C PRO A 24 -2.03 1.61 -15.94
N GLU A 25 -3.06 1.97 -16.70
CA GLU A 25 -2.97 2.57 -18.04
C GLU A 25 -2.56 4.05 -18.02
N ASN A 26 -2.59 4.70 -16.86
CA ASN A 26 -2.21 6.10 -16.69
C ASN A 26 -1.61 6.34 -15.30
N LEU A 27 -0.31 6.09 -15.16
CA LEU A 27 0.44 6.35 -13.93
C LEU A 27 0.84 7.82 -13.75
N ALA A 28 0.58 8.68 -14.75
CA ALA A 28 0.90 10.10 -14.66
C ALA A 28 0.00 10.83 -13.64
N VAL A 29 -1.17 10.26 -13.33
CA VAL A 29 -2.12 10.83 -12.38
C VAL A 29 -2.36 9.85 -11.24
N CYS A 30 -2.10 10.30 -10.02
CA CYS A 30 -2.29 9.51 -8.80
C CYS A 30 -3.01 10.36 -7.74
N GLN A 31 -3.79 9.70 -6.89
CA GLN A 31 -4.29 10.29 -5.66
C GLN A 31 -3.58 9.63 -4.48
N LEU A 32 -3.14 10.44 -3.53
CA LEU A 32 -2.50 9.95 -2.30
C LEU A 32 -3.35 10.34 -1.10
N PHE A 33 -3.47 9.41 -0.17
CA PHE A 33 -4.16 9.58 1.10
C PHE A 33 -3.18 9.32 2.24
N LYS A 34 -3.31 10.08 3.33
CA LYS A 34 -2.58 9.86 4.58
C LYS A 34 -3.44 10.26 5.76
N ILE A 35 -3.35 9.50 6.86
CA ILE A 35 -4.00 9.86 8.11
C ILE A 35 -3.01 10.65 8.96
N MET A 36 -3.39 11.86 9.37
CA MET A 36 -2.63 12.68 10.32
C MET A 36 -3.59 13.22 11.36
N GLU A 37 -3.25 13.09 12.66
CA GLU A 37 -4.09 13.59 13.77
C GLU A 37 -5.56 13.12 13.70
N ASN A 38 -5.80 11.88 13.24
CA ASN A 38 -7.12 11.28 12.98
C ASN A 38 -7.94 11.92 11.85
N GLU A 39 -7.35 12.82 11.07
CA GLU A 39 -7.93 13.36 9.85
C GLU A 39 -7.32 12.69 8.62
N ILE A 40 -8.13 12.51 7.57
CA ILE A 40 -7.68 11.99 6.29
C ILE A 40 -7.35 13.18 5.40
N PHE A 41 -6.10 13.23 4.96
CA PHE A 41 -5.62 14.18 3.97
C PHE A 41 -5.53 13.50 2.62
N GLU A 42 -5.90 14.23 1.57
CA GLU A 42 -5.82 13.80 0.18
C GLU A 42 -5.01 14.81 -0.63
N ILE A 43 -4.12 14.30 -1.48
CA ILE A 43 -3.42 15.10 -2.49
C ILE A 43 -3.54 14.44 -3.86
N HIS A 44 -3.61 15.26 -4.88
CA HIS A 44 -3.58 14.83 -6.28
C HIS A 44 -2.21 15.14 -6.85
N VAL A 45 -1.60 14.16 -7.51
CA VAL A 45 -0.32 14.30 -8.18
C VAL A 45 -0.54 14.12 -9.67
N ASP A 46 -0.15 15.11 -10.46
CA ASP A 46 -0.23 15.07 -11.93
C ASP A 46 1.13 15.36 -12.54
N PHE A 47 1.86 14.28 -12.83
CA PHE A 47 3.17 14.33 -13.47
C PHE A 47 3.11 14.89 -14.89
N SER A 48 2.00 14.71 -15.61
CA SER A 48 1.89 15.19 -16.99
C SER A 48 1.87 16.71 -17.07
N THR A 49 1.32 17.35 -16.04
CA THR A 49 1.26 18.82 -15.93
C THR A 49 2.50 19.38 -15.26
N GLU A 50 2.95 18.75 -14.17
CA GLU A 50 4.10 19.25 -13.38
C GLU A 50 5.45 18.97 -14.05
N PHE A 51 5.56 17.85 -14.79
CA PHE A 51 6.80 17.34 -15.38
C PHE A 51 6.53 16.65 -16.74
N PRO A 52 6.20 17.41 -17.80
CA PRO A 52 5.71 16.85 -19.07
C PRO A 52 6.66 15.89 -19.79
N ASP A 53 7.98 16.03 -19.58
CA ASP A 53 9.00 15.14 -20.15
C ASP A 53 9.33 13.92 -19.27
N PHE A 54 8.65 13.78 -18.13
CA PHE A 54 8.90 12.75 -17.14
C PHE A 54 7.74 11.74 -17.13
N SER A 55 8.08 10.45 -17.17
CA SER A 55 7.09 9.38 -17.17
C SER A 55 7.33 8.43 -16.01
N ILE A 56 6.25 8.14 -15.28
CA ILE A 56 6.25 7.10 -14.26
C ILE A 56 5.88 5.78 -14.92
N GLU A 57 6.77 4.79 -14.77
CA GLU A 57 6.57 3.43 -15.28
C GLU A 57 6.03 2.48 -14.20
N LYS A 58 6.29 2.81 -12.93
CA LYS A 58 5.81 2.00 -11.81
C LYS A 58 5.62 2.81 -10.53
N ILE A 59 4.71 2.33 -9.70
CA ILE A 59 4.46 2.82 -8.35
C ILE A 59 4.90 1.75 -7.35
N ASP A 60 5.72 2.15 -6.40
CA ASP A 60 6.38 1.26 -5.47
C ASP A 60 6.44 1.86 -4.07
N SER A 61 6.87 1.05 -3.11
CA SER A 61 7.26 1.57 -1.80
C SER A 61 8.51 0.86 -1.32
N GLU A 62 9.32 1.55 -0.55
CA GLU A 62 10.41 0.90 0.18
C GLU A 62 9.84 0.43 1.50
N GLY A 63 9.18 -0.72 1.47
CA GLY A 63 8.65 -1.32 2.68
C GLY A 63 9.78 -1.64 3.65
N TYR A 64 9.76 -1.02 4.82
CA TYR A 64 10.63 -1.39 5.94
C TYR A 64 10.20 -2.74 6.51
N TRP A 65 11.14 -3.51 7.05
CA TRP A 65 10.91 -4.82 7.67
C TRP A 65 9.64 -4.90 8.54
N GLU A 66 9.41 -3.96 9.46
CA GLU A 66 8.23 -3.96 10.37
C GLU A 66 6.91 -3.62 9.67
N CYS A 67 6.96 -2.91 8.53
CA CYS A 67 5.80 -2.47 7.77
C CYS A 67 5.28 -3.57 6.83
N VAL A 68 4.18 -3.26 6.13
CA VAL A 68 3.64 -4.10 5.06
C VAL A 68 3.30 -3.28 3.83
N GLU A 69 3.38 -3.92 2.66
CA GLU A 69 2.83 -3.39 1.43
C GLU A 69 1.49 -4.05 1.13
N ILE A 70 0.44 -3.25 1.01
CA ILE A 70 -0.89 -3.70 0.62
C ILE A 70 -1.14 -3.23 -0.81
N ARG A 71 -1.32 -4.17 -1.73
CA ARG A 71 -1.69 -3.88 -3.12
C ARG A 71 -3.06 -4.44 -3.41
N GLY A 72 -3.82 -3.79 -4.28
CA GLY A 72 -5.08 -4.36 -4.71
C GLY A 72 -5.70 -3.64 -5.89
N VAL A 73 -6.85 -4.16 -6.30
CA VAL A 73 -7.64 -3.69 -7.42
C VAL A 73 -9.04 -3.34 -6.91
N LEU A 74 -9.53 -2.20 -7.36
CA LEU A 74 -10.88 -1.73 -7.09
C LEU A 74 -11.83 -2.17 -8.20
N SER A 75 -13.10 -2.31 -7.88
CA SER A 75 -14.19 -2.59 -8.84
C SER A 75 -14.29 -1.58 -9.99
N THR A 76 -13.72 -0.38 -9.83
CA THR A 76 -13.63 0.62 -10.90
C THR A 76 -12.52 0.33 -11.91
N GLY A 77 -11.64 -0.65 -11.65
CA GLY A 77 -10.42 -0.95 -12.40
C GLY A 77 -9.19 -0.15 -11.95
N ALA A 78 -9.34 0.77 -10.99
CA ALA A 78 -8.20 1.45 -10.38
C ALA A 78 -7.42 0.48 -9.48
N HIS A 79 -6.12 0.68 -9.39
CA HIS A 79 -5.24 -0.05 -8.48
C HIS A 79 -4.92 0.83 -7.26
N PHE A 80 -4.52 0.19 -6.17
CA PHE A 80 -3.98 0.88 -5.02
C PHE A 80 -2.70 0.23 -4.50
N LEU A 81 -1.86 1.04 -3.88
CA LEU A 81 -0.69 0.63 -3.10
C LEU A 81 -0.74 1.37 -1.77
N CYS A 82 -0.70 0.64 -0.66
CA CYS A 82 -0.59 1.21 0.68
C CYS A 82 0.67 0.69 1.35
N HIS A 83 1.45 1.61 1.90
CA HIS A 83 2.55 1.28 2.78
C HIS A 83 2.06 1.48 4.22
N SER A 84 1.64 0.39 4.88
CA SER A 84 1.03 0.46 6.21
C SER A 84 2.01 0.08 7.31
N THR A 85 1.99 0.87 8.39
CA THR A 85 2.81 0.64 9.59
C THR A 85 2.17 -0.31 10.60
N SER A 86 0.86 -0.52 10.51
CA SER A 86 0.12 -1.40 11.43
C SER A 86 -1.22 -1.85 10.85
N LYS A 87 -1.80 -2.88 11.47
CA LYS A 87 -3.17 -3.35 11.19
C LYS A 87 -4.20 -2.23 11.39
N SER A 88 -4.13 -1.52 12.52
CA SER A 88 -5.06 -0.41 12.83
C SER A 88 -5.01 0.71 11.80
N HIS A 89 -3.79 1.09 11.38
CA HIS A 89 -3.59 2.06 10.31
C HIS A 89 -4.20 1.57 8.99
N ALA A 90 -3.90 0.34 8.57
CA ALA A 90 -4.44 -0.25 7.34
C ALA A 90 -5.98 -0.26 7.35
N MET A 91 -6.59 -0.72 8.44
CA MET A 91 -8.04 -0.75 8.58
C MET A 91 -8.68 0.64 8.54
N SER A 92 -7.96 1.67 8.96
CA SER A 92 -8.46 3.05 8.94
C SER A 92 -8.35 3.64 7.55
N ILE A 93 -7.21 3.48 6.89
CA ILE A 93 -6.93 4.10 5.60
C ILE A 93 -7.60 3.37 4.44
N LEU A 94 -7.77 2.05 4.49
CA LEU A 94 -8.45 1.32 3.40
C LEU A 94 -9.94 1.70 3.26
N LYS A 95 -10.56 2.23 4.32
CA LYS A 95 -11.95 2.71 4.29
C LYS A 95 -12.14 3.96 3.42
N VAL A 96 -11.06 4.66 3.05
CA VAL A 96 -11.15 5.85 2.20
C VAL A 96 -11.33 5.50 0.73
N LEU A 97 -11.10 4.24 0.36
CA LEU A 97 -11.22 3.79 -1.02
C LEU A 97 -12.67 3.97 -1.51
N PRO A 98 -12.88 4.54 -2.71
CA PRO A 98 -14.20 4.98 -3.15
C PRO A 98 -15.13 3.84 -3.61
N SER A 99 -14.62 2.61 -3.65
CA SER A 99 -15.30 1.46 -4.25
C SER A 99 -14.77 0.15 -3.67
N ALA A 100 -15.53 -0.93 -3.84
CA ALA A 100 -15.16 -2.26 -3.36
C ALA A 100 -13.79 -2.72 -3.88
N ILE A 101 -13.04 -3.42 -3.04
CA ILE A 101 -11.78 -4.08 -3.38
C ILE A 101 -12.09 -5.48 -3.91
N THR A 102 -11.73 -5.75 -5.16
CA THR A 102 -12.00 -7.02 -5.84
C THR A 102 -10.82 -7.99 -5.79
N GLU A 103 -9.60 -7.46 -5.62
CA GLU A 103 -8.38 -8.22 -5.41
C GLU A 103 -7.49 -7.50 -4.40
N ILE A 104 -6.82 -8.25 -3.52
CA ILE A 104 -5.93 -7.67 -2.52
C ILE A 104 -4.79 -8.60 -2.17
N SER A 105 -3.63 -8.01 -1.88
CA SER A 105 -2.47 -8.73 -1.39
C SER A 105 -1.75 -7.94 -0.32
N VAL A 106 -1.27 -8.63 0.70
CA VAL A 106 -0.34 -8.05 1.68
C VAL A 106 0.99 -8.77 1.52
N ARG A 107 2.03 -8.01 1.17
CA ARG A 107 3.42 -8.44 1.20
C ARG A 107 4.03 -8.00 2.52
N LEU A 108 4.59 -8.96 3.26
CA LEU A 108 5.13 -8.71 4.59
C LEU A 108 6.28 -9.66 4.92
N ASP A 109 7.20 -9.20 5.76
CA ASP A 109 8.14 -10.07 6.46
C ASP A 109 7.45 -10.69 7.68
N PRO A 110 7.37 -12.04 7.78
CA PRO A 110 6.74 -12.70 8.92
C PRO A 110 7.48 -12.51 10.25
N ASP A 111 8.80 -12.27 10.21
CA ASP A 111 9.67 -12.12 11.38
C ASP A 111 10.64 -10.95 11.15
N PRO A 112 10.13 -9.70 11.12
CA PRO A 112 10.90 -8.57 10.65
C PRO A 112 12.23 -8.42 11.38
N LEU A 113 12.23 -8.55 12.70
CA LEU A 113 13.41 -8.37 13.55
C LEU A 113 14.26 -9.65 13.71
N ARG A 114 13.88 -10.75 13.05
CA ARG A 114 14.56 -12.06 13.11
C ARG A 114 14.73 -12.60 14.53
N ASN A 115 13.80 -12.26 15.40
CA ASN A 115 13.87 -12.55 16.83
C ASN A 115 12.55 -13.07 17.40
N TRP A 116 11.55 -13.31 16.56
CA TRP A 116 10.25 -13.81 16.98
C TRP A 116 10.21 -15.34 17.00
N GLU A 117 9.45 -15.87 17.94
CA GLU A 117 9.14 -17.29 17.93
C GLU A 117 7.98 -17.60 16.96
N LYS A 118 7.76 -18.89 16.72
CA LYS A 118 6.72 -19.37 15.81
C LYS A 118 5.31 -18.87 16.14
N PRO A 119 4.87 -18.73 17.41
CA PRO A 119 3.57 -18.17 17.74
C PRO A 119 3.38 -16.73 17.26
N GLU A 120 4.34 -15.86 17.47
CA GLU A 120 4.32 -14.44 17.11
C GLU A 120 4.29 -14.26 15.59
N ILE A 121 5.08 -15.06 14.88
CA ILE A 121 5.06 -15.11 13.41
C ILE A 121 3.65 -15.49 12.90
N LYS A 122 3.03 -16.50 13.51
CA LYS A 122 1.68 -16.93 13.12
C LYS A 122 0.63 -15.86 13.43
N GLU A 123 0.75 -15.19 14.58
CA GLU A 123 -0.13 -14.10 14.97
C GLU A 123 -0.06 -12.96 13.95
N ARG A 124 1.14 -12.50 13.57
CA ARG A 124 1.31 -11.46 12.55
C ARG A 124 0.68 -11.87 11.21
N ILE A 125 0.89 -13.10 10.76
CA ILE A 125 0.28 -13.59 9.51
C ILE A 125 -1.25 -13.59 9.64
N SER A 126 -1.79 -14.08 10.75
CA SER A 126 -3.23 -14.13 11.02
C SER A 126 -3.85 -12.72 11.06
N ASP A 127 -3.17 -11.76 11.66
CA ASP A 127 -3.61 -10.38 11.75
C ASP A 127 -3.81 -9.74 10.37
N TRP A 128 -2.87 -9.98 9.46
CA TRP A 128 -2.96 -9.46 8.10
C TRP A 128 -3.95 -10.23 7.24
N GLN A 129 -4.13 -11.54 7.47
CA GLN A 129 -5.20 -12.32 6.84
C GLN A 129 -6.59 -11.79 7.22
N GLU A 130 -6.78 -11.32 8.45
CA GLU A 130 -8.04 -10.71 8.89
C GLU A 130 -8.33 -9.42 8.10
N VAL A 131 -7.33 -8.56 7.91
CA VAL A 131 -7.48 -7.35 7.08
C VAL A 131 -7.93 -7.72 5.67
N LEU A 132 -7.31 -8.73 5.06
CA LEU A 132 -7.71 -9.20 3.74
C LEU A 132 -9.16 -9.66 3.69
N THR A 133 -9.57 -10.45 4.69
CA THR A 133 -10.93 -11.02 4.78
C THR A 133 -11.98 -9.94 4.99
N LEU A 134 -11.65 -8.88 5.72
CA LEU A 134 -12.58 -7.78 6.01
C LEU A 134 -12.83 -6.85 4.82
N PHE A 135 -11.82 -6.68 3.94
CA PHE A 135 -11.85 -5.65 2.90
C PHE A 135 -12.02 -6.20 1.48
N CYS A 136 -11.65 -7.45 1.20
CA CYS A 136 -11.84 -8.04 -0.12
C CYS A 136 -13.25 -8.58 -0.30
N GLU A 137 -13.93 -8.18 -1.38
CA GLU A 137 -15.24 -8.72 -1.74
C GLU A 137 -15.19 -10.22 -2.06
N PHE A 138 -14.07 -10.67 -2.65
CA PHE A 138 -13.83 -12.05 -3.07
C PHE A 138 -12.63 -12.63 -2.32
N PRO A 139 -12.83 -13.38 -1.22
CA PRO A 139 -11.74 -13.94 -0.41
C PRO A 139 -10.72 -14.77 -1.20
N GLU A 140 -11.16 -15.44 -2.27
CA GLU A 140 -10.31 -16.21 -3.19
C GLU A 140 -9.29 -15.34 -3.95
N ASN A 141 -9.56 -14.04 -4.10
CA ASN A 141 -8.66 -13.07 -4.72
C ASN A 141 -7.79 -12.33 -3.70
N SER A 142 -7.74 -12.85 -2.46
CA SER A 142 -6.89 -12.33 -1.42
C SER A 142 -5.65 -13.22 -1.22
N LYS A 143 -4.48 -12.60 -1.04
CA LYS A 143 -3.23 -13.36 -0.82
C LYS A 143 -2.27 -12.69 0.17
N ILE A 144 -1.64 -13.51 0.99
CA ILE A 144 -0.47 -13.11 1.77
C ILE A 144 0.78 -13.52 0.98
N ILE A 145 1.72 -12.60 0.84
CA ILE A 145 3.02 -12.84 0.22
C ILE A 145 4.06 -12.68 1.33
N LEU A 146 4.70 -13.79 1.71
CA LEU A 146 5.79 -13.77 2.68
C LEU A 146 7.08 -13.39 1.96
N ASP A 147 7.71 -12.31 2.40
CA ASP A 147 8.94 -11.82 1.80
C ASP A 147 9.95 -11.40 2.87
N SER A 148 10.99 -12.21 3.06
CA SER A 148 12.08 -11.94 3.99
C SER A 148 13.12 -10.95 3.45
N ASN A 149 12.93 -10.43 2.23
CA ASN A 149 13.81 -9.46 1.58
C ASN A 149 13.15 -8.08 1.47
N MET A 150 12.12 -7.80 2.27
CA MET A 150 11.68 -6.42 2.46
C MET A 150 12.88 -5.59 2.95
N LEU A 151 13.17 -4.49 2.25
CA LEU A 151 14.41 -3.74 2.43
C LEU A 151 14.47 -3.11 3.83
N SER A 152 15.67 -3.07 4.40
CA SER A 152 15.99 -2.35 5.65
C SER A 152 16.20 -0.86 5.40
#